data_AF-A0A2T7UY00-F1
#
_entry.id   AF-A0A2T7UY00-F1
#
_cell.length_a   1.000
_cell.length_b   1.000
_cell.length_c   1.000
_cell.angle_alpha   90.00
_cell.angle_beta   90.00
_cell.angle_gamma   90.00
#
_symmetry.space_group_name_H-M   'P 1'
#
loop_
_entity.id
_entity.type
_entity.pdbx_description
1 polymer ?
#
loop_
_entity_poly.entity_id
_entity_poly.type
_entity_poly.pdbx_seq_one_letter_code
_entity_poly.pdbx_strand_id
1 'polypeptide(L)'
;AETDPVDTAHDAADDPAIWRNAKDPAQSLVIGTDKKAGIHVYDMAGKRVSFTPAARLNNVDLREVGGRVIAVASDRADVTQAHVALFTLDTSTRRLVPMGRYPVGPGEAYGMCLWTRAKDKALFGFVVLKDGRIDQVRIDLSGPSPVVTTVRSMKLGTQAEGCVVDDRTGTLYVAEEDVGLWRFAADPAAPATATPIARV
;
A
#
# COMPACT_ATOMS: atom_id res chain seq x y z
N ALA A 1 -5.54 10.78 -20.79
CA ALA A 1 -5.19 11.92 -19.91
C ALA A 1 -3.96 11.52 -19.10
N GLU A 2 -3.20 12.50 -18.65
CA GLU A 2 -2.12 12.33 -17.67
C GLU A 2 -2.43 13.22 -16.46
N THR A 3 -1.85 12.91 -15.30
CA THR A 3 -2.08 13.71 -14.10
C THR A 3 -1.34 15.05 -14.18
N ASP A 4 -1.84 16.05 -13.45
CA ASP A 4 -1.03 17.21 -13.09
C ASP A 4 0.31 16.72 -12.47
N PRO A 5 1.44 17.38 -12.75
CA PRO A 5 2.72 17.00 -12.17
C PRO A 5 2.72 17.04 -10.64
N VAL A 6 3.56 16.21 -10.03
CA VAL A 6 3.89 16.31 -8.59
C VAL A 6 4.71 17.57 -8.31
N ASP A 7 4.77 17.98 -7.03
CA ASP A 7 5.40 19.25 -6.64
C ASP A 7 6.94 19.15 -6.57
N THR A 8 7.51 17.94 -6.50
CA THR A 8 8.95 17.74 -6.38
C THR A 8 9.59 17.20 -7.66
N ALA A 9 10.84 17.60 -7.90
CA ALA A 9 11.57 17.28 -9.12
C ALA A 9 12.17 15.86 -9.10
N HIS A 10 12.55 15.39 -10.29
CA HIS A 10 13.22 14.11 -10.55
C HIS A 10 12.36 12.90 -10.15
N ASP A 11 13.00 11.89 -9.57
CA ASP A 11 12.40 10.65 -9.09
C ASP A 11 11.49 10.92 -7.86
N ALA A 12 10.21 11.17 -8.11
CA ALA A 12 9.25 11.69 -7.13
C ALA A 12 7.91 10.92 -7.16
N ALA A 13 7.17 10.99 -8.27
CA ALA A 13 5.95 10.20 -8.44
C ALA A 13 6.31 8.70 -8.55
N ASP A 14 5.65 7.86 -7.75
CA ASP A 14 6.04 6.46 -7.59
C ASP A 14 4.89 5.49 -7.90
N ASP A 15 3.79 5.55 -7.12
CA ASP A 15 2.79 4.48 -7.10
C ASP A 15 1.35 5.01 -7.08
N PRO A 16 0.45 4.49 -7.94
CA PRO A 16 -0.95 4.83 -7.94
C PRO A 16 -1.85 3.78 -7.25
N ALA A 17 -2.92 4.25 -6.60
CA ALA A 17 -4.07 3.43 -6.22
C ALA A 17 -5.37 4.08 -6.69
N ILE A 18 -6.33 3.29 -7.16
CA ILE A 18 -7.57 3.81 -7.76
C ILE A 18 -8.76 3.47 -6.87
N TRP A 19 -9.45 4.48 -6.36
CA TRP A 19 -10.75 4.30 -5.73
C TRP A 19 -11.84 4.42 -6.78
N ARG A 20 -12.57 3.32 -7.01
CA ARG A 20 -13.71 3.29 -7.92
C ARG A 20 -14.98 3.71 -7.18
N ASN A 21 -15.54 4.86 -7.55
CA ASN A 21 -16.86 5.25 -7.10
C ASN A 21 -17.93 4.42 -7.85
N ALA A 22 -18.56 3.47 -7.16
CA ALA A 22 -19.54 2.58 -7.79
C ALA A 22 -20.84 3.28 -8.18
N LYS A 23 -21.22 4.38 -7.49
CA LYS A 23 -22.45 5.14 -7.76
C LYS A 23 -22.28 6.09 -8.94
N ASP A 24 -21.10 6.67 -9.07
CA ASP A 24 -20.74 7.56 -10.17
C ASP A 24 -19.27 7.35 -10.57
N PRO A 25 -19.00 6.47 -11.55
CA PRO A 25 -17.63 6.14 -11.95
C PRO A 25 -16.80 7.34 -12.41
N ALA A 26 -17.42 8.41 -12.92
CA ALA A 26 -16.71 9.62 -13.32
C ALA A 26 -16.13 10.39 -12.12
N GLN A 27 -16.68 10.17 -10.93
CA GLN A 27 -16.21 10.72 -9.65
C GLN A 27 -15.22 9.81 -8.93
N SER A 28 -14.67 8.80 -9.61
CA SER A 28 -13.56 7.99 -9.09
C SER A 28 -12.32 8.85 -8.88
N LEU A 29 -11.40 8.35 -8.06
CA LEU A 29 -10.19 9.08 -7.67
C LEU A 29 -8.96 8.21 -7.89
N VAL A 30 -7.89 8.87 -8.33
CA VAL A 30 -6.54 8.28 -8.35
C VAL A 30 -5.77 8.87 -7.19
N ILE A 31 -5.21 8.03 -6.35
CA ILE A 31 -4.27 8.38 -5.31
C ILE A 31 -2.88 8.12 -5.86
N GLY A 32 -1.93 9.03 -5.64
CA GLY A 32 -0.55 8.85 -6.07
C GLY A 32 0.43 9.33 -5.03
N THR A 33 1.48 8.56 -4.77
CA THR A 33 2.57 8.98 -3.87
C THR A 33 3.54 9.93 -4.58
N ASP A 34 3.95 10.98 -3.88
CA ASP A 34 5.20 11.71 -4.14
C ASP A 34 6.17 11.32 -3.02
N LYS A 35 7.19 10.53 -3.34
CA LYS A 35 8.07 9.94 -2.35
C LYS A 35 9.00 10.90 -1.63
N LYS A 36 8.92 12.19 -1.97
CA LYS A 36 9.65 13.29 -1.35
C LYS A 36 8.75 14.26 -0.60
N ALA A 37 7.43 14.23 -0.80
CA ALA A 37 6.54 15.28 -0.28
C ALA A 37 5.21 14.80 0.31
N GLY A 38 4.68 13.65 -0.11
CA GLY A 38 3.47 13.09 0.49
C GLY A 38 2.60 12.31 -0.47
N ILE A 39 1.30 12.60 -0.44
CA ILE A 39 0.30 11.84 -1.20
C ILE A 39 -0.74 12.75 -1.82
N HIS A 40 -0.95 12.55 -3.11
CA HIS A 40 -1.84 13.34 -3.95
C HIS A 40 -3.15 12.58 -4.20
N VAL A 41 -4.22 13.33 -4.43
CA VAL A 41 -5.47 12.82 -4.97
C VAL A 41 -5.77 13.56 -6.26
N TYR A 42 -6.08 12.81 -7.31
CA TYR A 42 -6.42 13.28 -8.64
C TYR A 42 -7.82 12.82 -9.03
N ASP A 43 -8.47 13.61 -9.89
CA ASP A 43 -9.68 13.18 -10.59
C ASP A 43 -9.36 12.31 -11.82
N MET A 44 -10.39 11.76 -12.46
CA MET A 44 -10.23 10.92 -13.65
C MET A 44 -9.78 11.69 -14.90
N ALA A 45 -9.80 13.02 -14.87
CA ALA A 45 -9.21 13.86 -15.91
C ALA A 45 -7.72 14.14 -15.65
N GLY A 46 -7.18 13.69 -14.52
CA GLY A 46 -5.79 13.89 -14.10
C GLY A 46 -5.57 15.14 -13.26
N LYS A 47 -6.60 15.96 -13.02
CA LYS A 47 -6.43 17.19 -12.24
C LYS A 47 -6.23 16.86 -10.76
N ARG A 48 -5.23 17.49 -10.13
CA ARG A 48 -5.01 17.37 -8.69
C ARG A 48 -6.15 18.05 -7.93
N VAL A 49 -6.81 17.30 -7.06
CA VAL A 49 -7.94 17.79 -6.24
C VAL A 49 -7.59 17.93 -4.78
N SER A 50 -6.59 17.20 -4.29
CA SER A 50 -6.00 17.45 -2.98
C SER A 50 -4.58 16.91 -2.85
N PHE A 51 -3.93 17.30 -1.77
CA PHE A 51 -2.61 16.85 -1.37
C PHE A 51 -2.54 16.80 0.16
N THR A 52 -1.93 15.74 0.68
CA THR A 52 -1.66 15.56 2.10
C THR A 52 -0.15 15.40 2.29
N PRO A 53 0.52 16.34 3.00
CA PRO A 53 1.96 16.26 3.23
C PRO A 53 2.35 15.04 4.07
N ALA A 54 3.43 14.37 3.68
CA ALA A 54 4.08 13.33 4.46
C ALA A 54 5.54 13.19 3.99
N ALA A 55 6.46 12.82 4.89
CA ALA A 55 7.87 12.97 4.60
C ALA A 55 8.38 12.08 3.44
N ARG A 56 8.17 10.76 3.53
CA ARG A 56 8.76 9.79 2.59
C ARG A 56 7.87 8.56 2.42
N LEU A 57 6.66 8.75 1.91
CA LEU A 57 5.80 7.62 1.51
C LEU A 57 6.36 6.98 0.23
N ASN A 58 6.21 5.67 0.02
CA ASN A 58 6.73 5.02 -1.20
C ASN A 58 5.59 4.46 -2.06
N ASN A 59 5.00 3.33 -1.68
CA ASN A 59 3.85 2.72 -2.35
C ASN A 59 2.55 2.94 -1.56
N VAL A 60 1.41 2.86 -2.23
CA VAL A 60 0.08 2.98 -1.64
C VAL A 60 -0.87 1.95 -2.22
N ASP A 61 -1.71 1.35 -1.37
CA ASP A 61 -2.88 0.59 -1.80
C ASP A 61 -4.10 1.00 -0.96
N LEU A 62 -5.30 0.66 -1.42
CA LEU A 62 -6.55 0.95 -0.74
C LEU A 62 -7.52 -0.23 -0.71
N ARG A 63 -8.37 -0.24 0.31
CA ARG A 63 -9.51 -1.17 0.43
C ARG A 63 -10.72 -0.45 1.01
N GLU A 64 -11.91 -0.84 0.55
CA GLU A 64 -13.16 -0.49 1.21
C GLU A 64 -13.42 -1.47 2.37
N VAL A 65 -13.41 -0.97 3.60
CA VAL A 65 -13.59 -1.74 4.83
C VAL A 65 -14.61 -1.05 5.72
N GLY A 66 -15.69 -1.74 6.08
CA GLY A 66 -16.74 -1.17 6.93
C GLY A 66 -17.40 0.09 6.36
N GLY A 67 -17.51 0.20 5.04
CA GLY A 67 -18.07 1.37 4.34
C GLY A 67 -17.12 2.59 4.27
N ARG A 68 -15.87 2.44 4.70
CA ARG A 68 -14.83 3.46 4.60
C ARG A 68 -13.79 3.04 3.58
N VAL A 69 -13.26 4.00 2.82
CA VAL A 69 -12.11 3.77 1.95
C VAL A 69 -10.85 4.02 2.78
N ILE A 70 -10.08 2.96 3.01
CA ILE A 70 -8.84 2.99 3.78
C ILE A 70 -7.68 2.90 2.80
N ALA A 71 -6.81 3.91 2.81
CA ALA A 71 -5.57 3.90 2.06
C ALA A 71 -4.40 3.71 3.03
N VAL A 72 -3.43 2.90 2.62
CA VAL A 72 -2.25 2.59 3.43
C VAL A 72 -1.03 2.73 2.55
N ALA A 73 -0.06 3.51 3.01
CA ALA A 73 1.20 3.71 2.32
C ALA A 73 2.38 3.20 3.17
N SER A 74 3.41 2.66 2.51
CA SER A 74 4.70 2.40 3.16
C SER A 74 5.38 3.74 3.48
N ASP A 75 6.00 3.84 4.65
CA ASP A 75 6.67 5.05 5.13
C ASP A 75 8.14 4.74 5.48
N ARG A 76 9.06 5.38 4.75
CA ARG A 76 10.52 5.27 4.91
C ARG A 76 11.17 6.54 5.41
N ALA A 77 10.43 7.36 6.18
CA ALA A 77 11.01 8.53 6.83
C ALA A 77 12.11 8.13 7.82
N ASP A 78 11.98 6.96 8.44
CA ASP A 78 13.02 6.27 9.19
C ASP A 78 13.44 5.02 8.41
N VAL A 79 14.69 4.99 7.96
CA VAL A 79 15.23 3.86 7.17
C VAL A 79 15.66 2.68 8.04
N THR A 80 15.64 2.84 9.36
CA THR A 80 15.99 1.81 10.34
C THR A 80 14.78 1.16 10.97
N GLN A 81 13.59 1.77 10.87
CA GLN A 81 12.33 1.26 11.36
C GLN A 81 11.22 1.50 10.32
N ALA A 82 10.75 0.43 9.71
CA ALA A 82 9.68 0.43 8.74
C ALA A 82 8.37 0.83 9.41
N HIS A 83 7.62 1.71 8.76
CA HIS A 83 6.29 2.14 9.18
C HIS A 83 5.29 2.01 8.04
N VAL A 84 4.01 2.02 8.41
CA VAL A 84 2.91 2.31 7.49
C VAL A 84 2.18 3.56 7.95
N ALA A 85 1.78 4.39 6.98
CA ALA A 85 0.91 5.54 7.18
C ALA A 85 -0.51 5.16 6.73
N LEU A 86 -1.49 5.34 7.62
CA LEU A 86 -2.89 5.03 7.35
C LEU A 86 -3.67 6.32 7.10
N PHE A 87 -4.58 6.26 6.15
CA PHE A 87 -5.48 7.34 5.80
C PHE A 87 -6.90 6.81 5.58
N THR A 88 -7.89 7.65 5.85
CA THR A 88 -9.25 7.45 5.32
C THR A 88 -9.45 8.44 4.18
N LEU A 89 -10.00 7.97 3.05
CA LEU A 89 -10.40 8.86 1.96
C LEU A 89 -11.80 9.39 2.29
N ASP A 90 -11.89 10.70 2.52
CA ASP A 90 -13.15 11.43 2.52
C ASP A 90 -13.54 11.66 1.06
N THR A 91 -14.55 10.91 0.60
CA THR A 91 -15.02 10.93 -0.78
C THR A 91 -15.84 12.17 -1.11
N SER A 92 -16.35 12.89 -0.09
CA SER A 92 -17.09 14.14 -0.26
C SER A 92 -16.15 15.32 -0.49
N THR A 93 -15.09 15.42 0.31
CA THR A 93 -14.08 16.48 0.19
C THR A 93 -12.92 16.08 -0.73
N ARG A 94 -12.87 14.82 -1.18
CA ARG A 94 -11.86 14.23 -2.07
C ARG A 94 -10.44 14.35 -1.48
N ARG A 95 -10.32 14.06 -0.18
CA ARG A 95 -9.10 14.23 0.63
C ARG A 95 -8.74 12.98 1.40
N LEU A 96 -7.44 12.72 1.51
CA LEU A 96 -6.92 11.73 2.44
C LEU A 96 -6.72 12.36 3.82
N VAL A 97 -7.47 11.87 4.80
CA VAL A 97 -7.37 12.29 6.19
C VAL A 97 -6.46 11.31 6.94
N PRO A 98 -5.34 11.78 7.52
CA PRO A 98 -4.43 10.91 8.26
C PRO A 98 -5.12 10.24 9.45
N MET A 99 -4.86 8.94 9.63
CA MET A 99 -5.31 8.14 10.76
C MET A 99 -4.17 7.79 11.72
N GLY A 100 -2.92 7.89 11.26
CA GLY A 100 -1.73 7.69 12.08
C GLY A 100 -0.58 7.06 11.30
N ARG A 101 0.57 6.95 11.98
CA ARG A 101 1.78 6.28 11.51
C ARG A 101 2.14 5.17 12.50
N TYR A 102 2.34 3.96 12.01
CA TYR A 102 2.45 2.78 12.86
C TYR A 102 3.72 1.99 12.55
N PRO A 103 4.49 1.57 13.57
CA PRO A 103 5.69 0.78 13.37
C PRO A 103 5.32 -0.64 12.88
N VAL A 104 6.13 -1.16 11.98
CA VAL A 104 6.05 -2.52 11.44
C VAL A 104 7.20 -3.38 11.99
N GLY A 105 8.41 -2.82 12.02
CA GLY A 105 9.62 -3.49 12.48
C GLY A 105 10.89 -2.88 11.90
N PRO A 106 12.07 -3.48 12.12
CA PRO A 106 13.34 -2.90 11.70
C PRO A 106 13.55 -2.93 10.17
N GLY A 107 14.12 -1.89 9.59
CA GLY A 107 14.48 -1.81 8.16
C GLY A 107 13.78 -0.68 7.40
N GLU A 108 14.03 -0.59 6.09
CA GLU A 108 13.49 0.46 5.21
C GLU A 108 12.24 -0.07 4.48
N ALA A 109 11.07 0.52 4.79
CA ALA A 109 9.83 0.21 4.06
C ALA A 109 9.93 0.63 2.59
N TYR A 110 9.37 -0.16 1.68
CA TYR A 110 9.49 0.08 0.24
C TYR A 110 8.15 -0.21 -0.46
N GLY A 111 7.88 -1.45 -0.86
CA GLY A 111 6.58 -1.86 -1.41
C GLY A 111 5.44 -1.90 -0.41
N MET A 112 4.21 -1.75 -0.89
CA MET A 112 2.98 -1.81 -0.10
C MET A 112 1.81 -2.35 -0.93
N CYS A 113 1.11 -3.37 -0.42
CA CYS A 113 -0.18 -3.80 -0.96
C CYS A 113 -1.08 -4.35 0.16
N LEU A 114 -2.38 -4.28 -0.05
CA LEU A 114 -3.40 -4.70 0.91
C LEU A 114 -4.08 -6.00 0.47
N TRP A 115 -4.74 -6.64 1.43
CA TRP A 115 -5.62 -7.78 1.18
C TRP A 115 -6.76 -7.79 2.20
N THR A 116 -7.98 -7.93 1.71
CA THR A 116 -9.13 -8.18 2.57
C THR A 116 -9.49 -9.65 2.50
N ARG A 117 -9.28 -10.38 3.60
CA ARG A 117 -9.56 -11.80 3.65
C ARG A 117 -11.06 -12.07 3.57
N ALA A 118 -11.48 -12.88 2.60
CA ALA A 118 -12.90 -13.06 2.28
C ALA A 118 -13.76 -13.59 3.44
N LYS A 119 -13.23 -14.54 4.24
CA LYS A 119 -13.99 -15.28 5.27
C LYS A 119 -14.40 -14.44 6.47
N ASP A 120 -13.58 -13.47 6.87
CA ASP A 120 -13.78 -12.68 8.10
C ASP A 120 -13.60 -11.17 7.88
N LYS A 121 -13.36 -10.75 6.63
CA LYS A 121 -13.12 -9.35 6.25
C LYS A 121 -11.93 -8.71 6.98
N ALA A 122 -11.03 -9.52 7.53
CA ALA A 122 -9.83 -9.00 8.16
C ALA A 122 -8.94 -8.32 7.11
N LEU A 123 -8.48 -7.11 7.44
CA LEU A 123 -7.58 -6.33 6.61
C LEU A 123 -6.12 -6.69 6.95
N PHE A 124 -5.37 -7.00 5.91
CA PHE A 124 -3.93 -7.22 5.99
C PHE A 124 -3.19 -6.26 5.06
N GLY A 125 -1.98 -5.91 5.44
CA GLY A 125 -1.00 -5.24 4.59
C GLY A 125 0.23 -6.11 4.42
N PHE A 126 0.90 -5.95 3.28
CA PHE A 126 2.20 -6.55 2.99
C PHE A 126 3.17 -5.42 2.73
N VAL A 127 4.10 -5.23 3.68
CA VAL A 127 5.15 -4.23 3.58
C VAL A 127 6.38 -4.93 3.04
N VAL A 128 6.74 -4.63 1.79
CA VAL A 128 7.95 -5.15 1.17
C VAL A 128 9.09 -4.21 1.53
N LEU A 129 10.11 -4.73 2.19
CA LEU A 129 11.28 -3.98 2.57
C LEU A 129 12.31 -4.04 1.45
N LYS A 130 13.14 -3.00 1.39
CA LYS A 130 14.18 -2.83 0.37
C LYS A 130 15.17 -4.01 0.28
N ASP A 131 15.34 -4.76 1.36
CA ASP A 131 16.23 -5.91 1.38
C ASP A 131 15.59 -7.20 0.84
N GLY A 132 14.30 -7.18 0.48
CA GLY A 132 13.53 -8.35 0.04
C GLY A 132 12.70 -9.03 1.13
N ARG A 133 12.73 -8.56 2.38
CA ARG A 133 11.84 -9.05 3.45
C ARG A 133 10.42 -8.56 3.18
N ILE A 134 9.42 -9.40 3.41
CA ILE A 134 8.01 -9.00 3.33
C ILE A 134 7.36 -9.24 4.69
N ASP A 135 6.99 -8.17 5.37
CA ASP A 135 6.26 -8.24 6.63
C ASP A 135 4.77 -8.09 6.38
N GLN A 136 4.02 -9.13 6.74
CA GLN A 136 2.57 -9.12 6.72
C GLN A 136 2.06 -8.55 8.04
N VAL A 137 1.27 -7.50 7.97
CA VAL A 137 0.61 -6.86 9.11
C VAL A 137 -0.88 -7.10 9.08
N ARG A 138 -1.49 -7.32 10.24
CA ARG A 138 -2.93 -7.20 10.47
C ARG A 138 -3.24 -5.76 10.85
N ILE A 139 -4.26 -5.18 10.22
CA ILE A 139 -4.73 -3.82 10.50
C ILE A 139 -6.13 -3.93 11.11
N ASP A 140 -6.24 -3.69 12.41
CA ASP A 140 -7.52 -3.66 13.12
C ASP A 140 -8.05 -2.23 13.19
N LEU A 141 -9.28 -2.03 12.70
CA LEU A 141 -9.97 -0.74 12.61
C LEU A 141 -11.21 -0.68 13.51
N SER A 142 -11.42 -1.67 14.39
CA SER A 142 -12.61 -1.78 15.24
C SER A 142 -12.61 -0.80 16.42
N GLY A 143 -11.43 -0.38 16.86
CA GLY A 143 -11.26 0.58 17.96
C GLY A 143 -11.31 2.05 17.52
N PRO A 144 -11.19 2.97 18.49
CA PRO A 144 -11.13 4.41 18.21
C PRO A 144 -9.86 4.83 17.46
N SER A 145 -8.84 3.98 17.46
CA SER A 145 -7.59 4.16 16.72
C SER A 145 -7.18 2.82 16.10
N PRO A 146 -6.62 2.83 14.88
CA PRO A 146 -6.08 1.62 14.27
C PRO A 146 -5.02 0.95 15.15
N VAL A 147 -4.99 -0.38 15.10
CA VAL A 147 -3.91 -1.19 15.65
C VAL A 147 -3.28 -1.96 14.51
N VAL A 148 -1.95 -1.83 14.35
CA VAL A 148 -1.18 -2.54 13.32
C VAL A 148 -0.28 -3.55 14.03
N THR A 149 -0.33 -4.82 13.62
CA THR A 149 0.45 -5.90 14.23
C THR A 149 1.07 -6.77 13.16
N THR A 150 2.39 -6.95 13.20
CA THR A 150 3.09 -7.90 12.33
C THR A 150 2.70 -9.33 12.73
N VAL A 151 2.15 -10.08 11.79
CA VAL A 151 1.63 -11.44 12.02
C VAL A 151 2.43 -12.53 11.33
N ARG A 152 3.25 -12.17 10.33
CA ARG A 152 4.08 -13.10 9.57
C ARG A 152 5.18 -12.33 8.83
N SER A 153 6.33 -12.95 8.66
CA SER A 153 7.41 -12.45 7.81
C SER A 153 7.79 -13.49 6.76
N MET A 154 8.13 -13.01 5.56
CA MET A 154 8.60 -13.79 4.41
C MET A 154 9.87 -13.14 3.85
N LYS A 155 10.58 -13.83 2.95
CA LYS A 155 11.85 -13.33 2.41
C LYS A 155 12.08 -13.79 0.98
N LEU A 156 12.48 -12.86 0.12
CA LEU A 156 13.09 -13.10 -1.18
C LEU A 156 14.61 -12.85 -1.10
N GLY A 157 15.34 -13.21 -2.16
CA GLY A 157 16.81 -13.21 -2.15
C GLY A 157 17.40 -11.80 -2.12
N THR A 158 16.76 -10.87 -2.81
CA THR A 158 17.25 -9.51 -3.08
C THR A 158 16.10 -8.48 -3.04
N GLN A 159 16.37 -7.25 -3.47
CA GLN A 159 15.43 -6.15 -3.44
C GLN A 159 14.11 -6.50 -4.15
N ALA A 160 13.00 -6.12 -3.52
CA ALA A 160 11.66 -6.32 -4.03
C ALA A 160 10.82 -5.08 -3.71
N GLU A 161 9.78 -4.83 -4.50
CA GLU A 161 8.92 -3.67 -4.32
C GLU A 161 7.48 -3.99 -4.70
N GLY A 162 7.23 -4.16 -6.00
CA GLY A 162 5.89 -4.36 -6.53
C GLY A 162 5.21 -5.56 -5.89
N CYS A 163 4.02 -5.35 -5.31
CA CYS A 163 3.21 -6.44 -4.80
C CYS A 163 1.72 -6.22 -5.07
N VAL A 164 0.99 -7.32 -5.18
CA VAL A 164 -0.46 -7.32 -5.34
C VAL A 164 -1.04 -8.60 -4.77
N VAL A 165 -2.24 -8.54 -4.23
CA VAL A 165 -2.94 -9.74 -3.73
C VAL A 165 -4.21 -9.96 -4.53
N ASP A 166 -4.41 -11.18 -5.01
CA ASP A 166 -5.70 -11.60 -5.53
C ASP A 166 -6.64 -11.89 -4.35
N ASP A 167 -7.54 -10.96 -4.08
CA ASP A 167 -8.52 -11.06 -2.99
C ASP A 167 -9.40 -12.33 -3.09
N ARG A 168 -9.59 -12.89 -4.30
CA ARG A 168 -10.45 -14.09 -4.52
C ARG A 168 -9.75 -15.37 -4.10
N THR A 169 -8.45 -15.48 -4.38
CA THR A 169 -7.68 -16.71 -4.14
C THR A 169 -6.79 -16.62 -2.90
N GLY A 170 -6.58 -15.42 -2.35
CA GLY A 170 -5.61 -15.19 -1.29
C GLY A 170 -4.18 -15.49 -1.75
N THR A 171 -3.84 -15.09 -2.97
CA THR A 171 -2.49 -15.25 -3.52
C THR A 171 -1.80 -13.90 -3.56
N LEU A 172 -0.72 -13.76 -2.81
CA LEU A 172 0.18 -12.60 -2.87
C LEU A 172 1.18 -12.83 -4.01
N TYR A 173 1.38 -11.81 -4.83
CA TYR A 173 2.42 -11.73 -5.84
C TYR A 173 3.42 -10.65 -5.43
N VAL A 174 4.71 -10.93 -5.57
CA VAL A 174 5.79 -10.00 -5.25
C VAL A 174 6.84 -10.04 -6.36
N ALA A 175 7.22 -8.88 -6.87
CA ALA A 175 8.29 -8.71 -7.85
C ALA A 175 9.63 -8.51 -7.12
N GLU A 176 10.56 -9.44 -7.34
CA GLU A 176 11.97 -9.28 -6.98
C GLU A 176 12.68 -8.62 -8.17
N GLU A 177 13.23 -7.43 -7.94
CA GLU A 177 13.92 -6.65 -8.96
C GLU A 177 15.05 -7.45 -9.58
N ASP A 178 15.22 -7.35 -10.90
CA ASP A 178 16.24 -8.05 -11.68
C ASP A 178 16.28 -9.59 -11.56
N VAL A 179 15.27 -10.21 -10.91
CA VAL A 179 15.23 -11.67 -10.71
C VAL A 179 13.94 -12.29 -11.26
N GLY A 180 12.76 -11.80 -10.85
CA GLY A 180 11.50 -12.39 -11.31
C GLY A 180 10.28 -12.12 -10.45
N LEU A 181 9.19 -12.80 -10.82
CA LEU A 181 7.90 -12.71 -10.16
C LEU A 181 7.66 -13.95 -9.31
N TRP A 182 7.26 -13.73 -8.05
CA TRP A 182 7.01 -14.78 -7.08
C TRP A 182 5.56 -14.73 -6.60
N ARG A 183 5.05 -15.88 -6.13
CA ARG A 183 3.82 -15.94 -5.35
C ARG A 183 4.01 -16.58 -3.98
N PHE A 184 3.17 -16.14 -3.06
CA PHE A 184 2.98 -16.69 -1.72
C PHE A 184 1.49 -16.89 -1.47
N ALA A 185 1.15 -17.81 -0.56
CA ALA A 185 -0.17 -17.80 0.05
C ALA A 185 -0.29 -16.60 1.00
N ALA A 186 -1.35 -15.81 0.87
CA ALA A 186 -1.57 -14.59 1.64
C ALA A 186 -2.08 -14.84 3.08
N ASP A 187 -2.65 -16.00 3.39
CA ASP A 187 -3.13 -16.27 4.75
C ASP A 187 -1.93 -16.30 5.73
N PRO A 188 -1.98 -15.56 6.86
CA PRO A 188 -0.87 -15.51 7.81
C PRO A 188 -0.50 -16.85 8.44
N ALA A 189 -1.40 -17.85 8.42
CA ALA A 189 -1.11 -19.20 8.90
C ALA A 189 -0.41 -20.08 7.85
N ALA A 190 -0.26 -19.63 6.60
CA ALA A 190 0.36 -20.41 5.54
C ALA A 190 1.90 -20.35 5.59
N PRO A 191 2.60 -21.34 5.01
CA PRO A 191 4.06 -21.34 4.95
C PRO A 191 4.62 -20.12 4.21
N ALA A 192 5.80 -19.65 4.65
CA ALA A 192 6.53 -18.53 4.05
C ALA A 192 7.25 -18.85 2.72
N THR A 193 6.89 -19.95 2.06
CA THR A 193 7.56 -20.46 0.86
C THR A 193 7.19 -19.63 -0.37
N ALA A 194 8.20 -19.05 -1.02
CA ALA A 194 8.07 -18.41 -2.32
C ALA A 194 7.95 -19.46 -3.44
N THR A 195 7.02 -19.27 -4.36
CA THR A 195 6.95 -20.06 -5.61
C THR A 195 7.24 -19.15 -6.80
N PRO A 196 8.22 -19.45 -7.66
CA PRO A 196 8.49 -18.62 -8.84
C PRO A 196 7.36 -18.76 -9.87
N ILE A 197 7.04 -17.66 -10.55
CA ILE A 197 6.09 -17.59 -11.67
C ILE A 197 6.83 -17.35 -12.98
N ALA A 198 7.74 -16.38 -12.97
CA ALA A 198 8.54 -15.98 -14.11
C ALA A 198 9.90 -15.47 -13.63
N ARG A 199 10.90 -15.50 -14.51
CA ARG A 199 12.25 -14.98 -14.27
C ARG A 199 12.64 -14.02 -15.39
N VAL A 200 13.51 -13.08 -15.05
CA VAL A 200 14.13 -12.13 -15.99
C VAL A 200 15.29 -12.80 -16.72
#